data_AF-A0A8S2TVS7-F1
#
_entry.id   AF-A0A8S2TVS7-F1
#
_cell.length_a   1.000
_cell.length_b   1.000
_cell.length_c   1.000
_cell.angle_alpha   90.00
_cell.angle_beta   90.00
_cell.angle_gamma   90.00
#
_symmetry.space_group_name_H-M   'P 1'
#
loop_
_entity.id
_entity.type
_entity.pdbx_description
1 polymer ?
#
loop_
_entity_poly.entity_id
_entity_poly.type
_entity_poly.pdbx_seq_one_letter_code
_entity_poly.pdbx_strand_id
1 'polypeptide(L)'
;MIWPGALVQCAFFRTLHESKEEDAVNNVTRWKMSRLRLLLYVALASFLYYWLPGYIFPLLAAFSFLCLLKPTNLLFSQITGISGLGVGSVHLDWSYITAYLASPIIVPGWAQLNILFGFVVLVWIVTPIMYYTNTWGSKAFPLGTTDLYRADGSLYDITVVLDQNSKLNETAYKQYGTIRLTVMFALAYGPTFAALTSCIVHTILFHGKEIIRQFNMSITEAMNEVHAKLMARYGEAPEWWYTIVFCVNVFVACL
;
A
#
# COMPACT_ATOMS: atom_id res chain seq x y z
N MET A 1 -0.46 10.46 -19.03
CA MET A 1 -1.35 9.41 -18.48
C MET A 1 -1.97 9.96 -17.20
N ILE A 2 -3.30 9.97 -17.05
CA ILE A 2 -3.95 10.44 -15.82
C ILE A 2 -3.96 9.26 -14.84
N TRP A 3 -3.25 9.41 -13.72
CA TRP A 3 -3.28 8.40 -12.67
C TRP A 3 -4.61 8.47 -11.91
N PRO A 4 -5.28 7.34 -11.60
CA PRO A 4 -6.57 7.35 -10.89
C PRO A 4 -6.54 8.12 -9.56
N GLY A 5 -5.42 8.10 -8.84
CA GLY A 5 -5.24 8.91 -7.62
C GLY A 5 -5.35 10.42 -7.86
N ALA A 6 -4.89 10.91 -9.02
CA ALA A 6 -4.98 12.32 -9.38
C ALA A 6 -6.42 12.76 -9.63
N LEU A 7 -7.29 11.87 -10.13
CA LEU A 7 -8.71 12.17 -10.37
C LEU A 7 -9.44 12.56 -9.07
N VAL A 8 -9.11 11.92 -7.95
CA VAL A 8 -9.73 12.23 -6.65
C VAL A 8 -9.34 13.63 -6.19
N GLN A 9 -8.07 13.99 -6.31
CA GLN A 9 -7.59 15.33 -5.96
C GLN A 9 -8.21 16.39 -6.87
N CYS A 10 -8.21 16.17 -8.19
CA CYS A 10 -8.84 17.07 -9.15
C CYS A 10 -10.34 17.23 -8.88
N ALA A 11 -11.05 16.13 -8.56
CA ALA A 11 -12.46 16.18 -8.20
C ALA A 11 -12.69 17.03 -6.94
N PHE A 12 -11.87 16.83 -5.91
CA PHE A 12 -11.94 17.62 -4.68
C PHE A 12 -11.71 19.12 -4.95
N PHE A 13 -10.62 19.49 -5.64
CA PHE A 13 -10.35 20.88 -5.97
C PHE A 13 -11.46 21.51 -6.82
N ARG A 14 -11.98 20.75 -7.78
CA ARG A 14 -13.13 21.16 -8.58
C ARG A 14 -14.36 21.40 -7.70
N THR A 15 -14.66 20.54 -6.73
CA THR A 15 -15.79 20.79 -5.80
C THR A 15 -15.62 22.02 -4.92
N LEU A 16 -14.39 22.48 -4.69
CA LEU A 16 -14.12 23.70 -3.91
C LEU A 16 -14.16 24.97 -4.78
N HIS A 17 -13.78 24.88 -6.05
CA HIS A 17 -13.64 26.05 -6.94
C HIS A 17 -14.82 26.24 -7.91
N GLU A 18 -15.58 25.19 -8.25
CA GLU A 18 -16.70 25.26 -9.19
C GLU A 18 -17.85 26.05 -8.53
N SER A 19 -18.21 27.18 -9.14
CA SER A 19 -19.26 28.06 -8.64
C SER A 19 -20.65 27.48 -8.95
N LYS A 20 -21.66 27.82 -8.14
CA LYS A 20 -23.04 27.31 -8.26
C LYS A 20 -23.70 27.57 -9.62
N GLU A 21 -23.17 28.49 -10.44
CA GLU A 21 -23.72 28.79 -11.77
C GLU A 21 -23.39 27.72 -12.81
N GLU A 22 -22.23 27.05 -12.75
CA GLU A 22 -21.87 25.97 -13.69
C GLU A 22 -22.62 24.66 -13.43
N ASP A 23 -23.02 24.43 -12.17
CA ASP A 23 -23.86 23.28 -11.77
C ASP A 23 -25.29 23.38 -12.32
N ALA A 24 -25.81 24.60 -12.57
CA ALA A 24 -27.13 24.83 -13.14
C ALA A 24 -27.19 24.65 -14.67
N VAL A 25 -26.05 24.85 -15.36
CA VAL A 25 -25.93 24.68 -16.81
C VAL A 25 -25.77 23.20 -17.19
N ASN A 26 -25.11 22.41 -16.34
CA ASN A 26 -24.94 20.97 -16.53
C ASN A 26 -26.12 20.16 -15.97
N ASN A 27 -27.32 20.33 -16.56
CA ASN A 27 -28.55 19.56 -16.29
C ASN A 27 -28.46 18.06 -16.67
N VAL A 28 -27.34 17.40 -16.43
CA VAL A 28 -27.07 16.00 -16.80
C VAL A 28 -27.26 15.04 -15.60
N THR A 29 -27.43 15.54 -14.38
CA THR A 29 -27.60 14.69 -13.19
C THR A 29 -28.90 14.97 -12.44
N ARG A 30 -29.64 13.89 -12.15
CA ARG A 30 -30.95 13.88 -11.44
C ARG A 30 -30.89 14.40 -10.00
N TRP A 31 -29.69 14.64 -9.47
CA TRP A 31 -29.44 14.96 -8.07
C TRP A 31 -29.37 16.48 -7.84
N LYS A 32 -30.34 17.02 -7.08
CA LYS A 32 -30.44 18.46 -6.77
C LYS A 32 -29.45 18.96 -5.71
N MET A 33 -28.49 18.14 -5.28
CA MET A 33 -27.62 18.45 -4.14
C MET A 33 -26.25 18.94 -4.60
N SER A 34 -25.82 20.10 -4.09
CA SER A 34 -24.47 20.61 -4.35
C SER A 34 -23.40 19.63 -3.86
N ARG A 35 -22.33 19.47 -4.65
CA ARG A 35 -21.22 18.54 -4.38
C ARG A 35 -20.56 18.78 -3.03
N LEU A 36 -20.44 20.04 -2.59
CA LEU A 36 -19.89 20.39 -1.28
C LEU A 36 -20.78 19.88 -0.13
N ARG A 37 -22.11 19.93 -0.26
CA ARG A 37 -23.02 19.40 0.75
C ARG A 37 -22.91 17.87 0.85
N LEU A 38 -22.79 17.19 -0.29
CA LEU A 38 -22.55 15.75 -0.32
C LEU A 38 -21.26 15.38 0.41
N LEU A 39 -20.17 16.10 0.11
CA LEU A 39 -18.88 15.90 0.78
C LEU A 39 -18.99 16.03 2.30
N LEU A 40 -19.64 17.09 2.79
CA LEU A 40 -19.81 17.32 4.23
C LEU A 40 -20.68 16.25 4.89
N TYR A 41 -21.77 15.81 4.24
CA TYR A 41 -22.61 14.74 4.77
C TYR A 41 -21.87 13.41 4.85
N VAL A 42 -21.11 13.05 3.80
CA VAL A 42 -20.30 11.84 3.80
C VAL A 42 -19.20 11.92 4.85
N ALA A 43 -18.50 13.07 4.97
CA ALA A 43 -17.46 13.26 5.98
C ALA A 43 -17.99 13.12 7.41
N LEU A 44 -19.15 13.72 7.71
CA LEU A 44 -19.79 13.61 9.02
C LEU A 44 -20.27 12.17 9.29
N ALA A 45 -20.87 11.52 8.29
CA ALA A 45 -21.31 10.14 8.40
C ALA A 45 -20.13 9.19 8.63
N SER A 46 -19.02 9.36 7.90
CA SER A 46 -17.79 8.60 8.10
C SER A 46 -17.20 8.86 9.49
N PHE A 47 -17.13 10.13 9.92
CA PHE A 47 -16.66 10.49 11.26
C PHE A 47 -17.44 9.75 12.35
N LEU A 48 -18.77 9.77 12.30
CA LEU A 48 -19.61 9.04 13.26
C LEU A 48 -19.50 7.53 13.12
N TYR A 49 -19.40 7.01 11.89
CA TYR A 49 -19.29 5.59 11.62
C TYR A 49 -18.03 4.98 12.23
N TYR A 50 -16.88 5.65 12.17
CA TYR A 50 -15.62 5.10 12.68
C TYR A 50 -15.60 4.86 14.20
N TRP A 51 -16.45 5.54 14.98
CA TRP A 51 -16.61 5.25 16.41
C TRP A 51 -17.23 3.87 16.65
N LEU A 52 -18.03 3.37 15.72
CA LEU A 52 -18.72 2.09 15.84
C LEU A 52 -17.74 0.90 15.83
N PRO A 53 -16.94 0.65 14.77
CA PRO A 53 -15.95 -0.41 14.79
C PRO A 53 -14.73 -0.07 15.66
N GLY A 54 -14.44 1.22 15.91
CA GLY A 54 -13.25 1.63 16.67
C GLY A 54 -13.39 1.56 18.19
N TYR A 55 -14.59 1.81 18.73
CA TYR A 55 -14.77 1.97 20.19
C TYR A 55 -16.02 1.27 20.74
N ILE A 56 -17.17 1.42 20.08
CA ILE A 56 -18.46 0.93 20.60
C ILE A 56 -18.58 -0.59 20.43
N PHE A 57 -18.22 -1.11 19.26
CA PHE A 57 -18.32 -2.53 18.93
C PHE A 57 -17.12 -3.01 18.09
N PRO A 58 -15.96 -3.24 18.73
CA PRO A 58 -14.73 -3.66 18.04
C PRO A 58 -14.84 -4.97 17.25
N LEU A 59 -15.79 -5.85 17.61
CA LEU A 59 -16.06 -7.08 16.87
C LEU A 59 -16.46 -6.81 15.41
N LEU A 60 -17.04 -5.65 15.11
CA LEU A 60 -17.41 -5.25 13.74
C LEU A 60 -16.19 -4.97 12.86
N ALA A 61 -15.04 -4.63 13.45
CA ALA A 61 -13.82 -4.35 12.69
C ALA A 61 -13.28 -5.61 12.01
N ALA A 62 -13.41 -6.78 12.64
CA ALA A 62 -13.00 -8.07 12.09
C ALA A 62 -13.97 -9.17 12.52
N PHE A 63 -15.01 -9.39 11.72
CA PHE A 63 -15.99 -10.43 11.96
C PHE A 63 -15.63 -11.72 11.20
N SER A 64 -15.33 -12.77 11.95
CA SER A 64 -15.04 -14.10 11.40
C SER A 64 -16.04 -15.11 11.95
N PHE A 65 -17.03 -15.49 11.14
CA PHE A 65 -18.10 -16.40 11.53
C PHE A 65 -17.59 -17.76 12.04
N LEU A 66 -16.54 -18.31 11.41
CA LEU A 66 -15.96 -19.59 11.83
C LEU A 66 -15.25 -19.51 13.20
N CYS A 67 -14.60 -18.38 13.51
CA CYS A 67 -14.01 -18.17 14.84
C CYS A 67 -15.09 -18.00 15.93
N LEU A 68 -16.26 -17.43 15.59
CA LEU A 68 -17.38 -17.30 16.53
C LEU A 68 -17.99 -18.67 16.89
N LEU A 69 -18.13 -19.58 15.91
CA LEU A 69 -18.70 -20.91 16.15
C LEU A 69 -17.84 -21.77 17.08
N LYS A 70 -16.51 -21.72 16.93
CA LYS A 70 -15.60 -22.51 17.76
C LYS A 70 -14.28 -21.76 18.00
N PRO A 71 -14.22 -20.91 19.05
CA PRO A 71 -13.09 -20.01 19.28
C PRO A 71 -11.79 -20.73 19.66
N THR A 72 -11.87 -21.97 20.17
CA THR A 72 -10.70 -22.74 20.63
C THR A 72 -10.05 -23.57 19.52
N ASN A 73 -10.61 -23.58 18.30
CA ASN A 73 -10.07 -24.40 17.22
C ASN A 73 -8.96 -23.65 16.45
N LEU A 74 -7.74 -24.16 16.56
CA LEU A 74 -6.57 -23.61 15.87
C LEU A 74 -6.77 -23.54 14.35
N LEU A 75 -7.40 -24.55 13.73
CA LEU A 75 -7.60 -24.60 12.28
C LEU A 75 -8.57 -23.51 11.81
N PHE A 76 -9.60 -23.20 12.59
CA PHE A 76 -10.54 -22.12 12.24
C PHE A 76 -9.91 -20.74 12.41
N SER A 77 -9.05 -20.58 13.42
CA SER A 77 -8.24 -19.38 13.61
C SER A 77 -7.23 -19.19 12.46
N GLN A 78 -6.60 -20.26 11.98
CA GLN A 78 -5.68 -20.19 10.84
C GLN A 78 -6.39 -19.87 9.52
N ILE A 79 -7.63 -20.32 9.31
CA ILE A 79 -8.37 -20.07 8.07
C ILE A 79 -8.99 -18.66 8.06
N THR A 80 -9.62 -18.25 9.17
CA THR A 80 -10.47 -17.04 9.22
C THR A 80 -10.03 -15.98 10.22
N GLY A 81 -9.09 -16.30 11.10
CA GLY A 81 -8.64 -15.38 12.14
C GLY A 81 -7.84 -14.21 11.58
N ILE A 82 -7.65 -13.20 12.43
CA ILE A 82 -6.91 -11.97 12.11
C ILE A 82 -5.46 -12.27 11.71
N SER A 83 -4.85 -13.28 12.34
CA SER A 83 -3.49 -13.78 12.05
C SER A 83 -3.49 -15.00 11.11
N GLY A 84 -4.60 -15.22 10.41
CA GLY A 84 -4.82 -16.34 9.51
C GLY A 84 -4.88 -15.93 8.04
N LEU A 85 -5.43 -16.82 7.21
CA LEU A 85 -5.55 -16.66 5.76
C LEU A 85 -6.65 -15.68 5.31
N GLY A 86 -7.51 -15.24 6.24
CA GLY A 86 -8.61 -14.31 5.98
C GLY A 86 -9.73 -14.87 5.09
N VAL A 87 -9.86 -16.19 4.98
CA VAL A 87 -10.89 -16.82 4.13
C VAL A 87 -12.26 -16.63 4.77
N GLY A 88 -13.13 -15.84 4.16
CA GLY A 88 -14.49 -15.61 4.68
C GLY A 88 -14.55 -14.76 5.95
N SER A 89 -13.49 -13.99 6.25
CA SER A 89 -13.57 -12.89 7.21
C SER A 89 -14.24 -11.68 6.55
N VAL A 90 -15.13 -11.02 7.29
CA VAL A 90 -15.80 -9.80 6.85
C VAL A 90 -15.37 -8.67 7.77
N HIS A 91 -14.84 -7.62 7.17
CA HIS A 91 -14.41 -6.42 7.89
C HIS A 91 -15.39 -5.30 7.55
N LEU A 92 -15.99 -4.68 8.55
CA LEU A 92 -16.85 -3.51 8.36
C LEU A 92 -16.10 -2.20 8.67
N ASP A 93 -14.86 -2.27 9.14
CA ASP A 93 -14.00 -1.10 9.25
C ASP A 93 -13.29 -0.80 7.93
N TRP A 94 -13.54 0.39 7.39
CA TRP A 94 -12.90 0.88 6.18
C TRP A 94 -11.38 1.01 6.31
N SER A 95 -10.85 1.25 7.51
CA SER A 95 -9.41 1.31 7.76
C SER A 95 -8.76 -0.07 7.52
N TYR A 96 -9.41 -1.14 7.97
CA TYR A 96 -8.96 -2.52 7.70
C TYR A 96 -9.05 -2.87 6.21
N ILE A 97 -10.14 -2.48 5.54
CA ILE A 97 -10.32 -2.73 4.09
C ILE A 97 -9.24 -2.03 3.26
N THR A 98 -8.87 -0.79 3.65
CA THR A 98 -7.93 0.05 2.88
C THR A 98 -6.47 -0.11 3.28
N ALA A 99 -6.17 -0.86 4.34
CA ALA A 99 -4.82 -0.95 4.92
C ALA A 99 -3.74 -1.40 3.93
N TYR A 100 -4.08 -2.26 2.95
CA TYR A 100 -3.10 -2.80 1.99
C TYR A 100 -3.27 -2.29 0.55
N LEU A 101 -4.50 -2.21 0.02
CA LEU A 101 -4.76 -1.78 -1.37
C LEU A 101 -5.00 -0.27 -1.52
N ALA A 102 -4.76 0.52 -0.47
CA ALA A 102 -5.29 1.88 -0.36
C ALA A 102 -6.82 1.88 -0.57
N SER A 103 -7.39 2.96 -1.12
CA SER A 103 -8.83 3.00 -1.39
C SER A 103 -9.17 2.16 -2.64
N PRO A 104 -9.92 1.06 -2.51
CA PRO A 104 -10.28 0.22 -3.65
C PRO A 104 -11.14 1.00 -4.65
N ILE A 105 -11.89 2.01 -4.20
CA ILE A 105 -12.76 2.84 -5.05
C ILE A 105 -11.96 3.55 -6.16
N ILE A 106 -10.68 3.85 -5.90
CA ILE A 106 -9.81 4.58 -6.83
C ILE A 106 -9.15 3.63 -7.83
N VAL A 107 -8.90 2.38 -7.42
CA VAL A 107 -8.16 1.40 -8.19
C VAL A 107 -9.06 0.78 -9.25
N PRO A 108 -8.70 0.79 -10.54
CA PRO A 108 -9.49 0.17 -11.60
C PRO A 108 -9.78 -1.31 -11.33
N GLY A 109 -10.98 -1.79 -11.68
CA GLY A 109 -11.42 -3.16 -11.39
C GLY A 109 -10.50 -4.25 -11.97
N TRP A 110 -9.91 -4.03 -13.14
CA TRP A 110 -8.95 -4.98 -13.72
C TRP A 110 -7.69 -5.12 -12.85
N ALA A 111 -7.22 -4.03 -12.23
CA ALA A 111 -6.05 -4.06 -11.36
C ALA A 111 -6.40 -4.75 -10.03
N GLN A 112 -7.60 -4.51 -9.50
CA GLN A 112 -8.11 -5.24 -8.33
C GLN A 112 -8.17 -6.75 -8.57
N LEU A 113 -8.67 -7.19 -9.73
CA LEU A 113 -8.72 -8.61 -10.09
C LEU A 113 -7.32 -9.25 -10.17
N ASN A 114 -6.33 -8.52 -10.70
CA ASN A 114 -4.94 -9.00 -10.73
C ASN A 114 -4.36 -9.13 -9.32
N ILE A 115 -4.58 -8.16 -8.44
CA ILE A 115 -4.14 -8.22 -7.04
C ILE A 115 -4.82 -9.38 -6.32
N LEU A 116 -6.14 -9.55 -6.52
CA LEU A 116 -6.90 -10.66 -5.95
C LEU A 116 -6.35 -12.01 -6.42
N PHE A 117 -6.06 -12.16 -7.72
CA PHE A 117 -5.45 -13.38 -8.24
C PHE A 117 -4.10 -13.67 -7.58
N GLY A 118 -3.22 -12.68 -7.48
CA GLY A 118 -1.94 -12.81 -6.78
C GLY A 118 -2.10 -13.19 -5.31
N PHE A 119 -3.08 -12.58 -4.63
CA PHE A 119 -3.43 -12.91 -3.25
C PHE A 119 -3.91 -14.35 -3.09
N VAL A 120 -4.83 -14.82 -3.94
CA VAL A 120 -5.32 -16.21 -3.91
C VAL A 120 -4.16 -17.19 -4.13
N VAL A 121 -3.28 -16.92 -5.11
CA VAL A 121 -2.14 -17.81 -5.38
C VAL A 121 -1.17 -17.85 -4.20
N LEU A 122 -0.72 -16.69 -3.70
CA LEU A 122 0.33 -16.66 -2.68
C LEU A 122 -0.20 -16.98 -1.28
N VAL A 123 -1.32 -16.37 -0.90
CA VAL A 123 -1.87 -16.50 0.45
C VAL A 123 -2.73 -17.76 0.55
N TRP A 124 -3.63 -18.06 -0.37
CA TRP A 124 -4.52 -19.22 -0.21
C TRP A 124 -3.95 -20.55 -0.70
N ILE A 125 -2.97 -20.54 -1.62
CA ILE A 125 -2.39 -21.77 -2.16
C ILE A 125 -0.97 -21.99 -1.62
N VAL A 126 -0.03 -21.07 -1.88
CA VAL A 126 1.39 -21.27 -1.53
C VAL A 126 1.62 -21.28 -0.02
N THR A 127 0.99 -20.37 0.74
CA THR A 127 1.18 -20.28 2.20
C THR A 127 0.76 -21.57 2.92
N PRO A 128 -0.45 -22.15 2.71
CA PRO A 128 -0.82 -23.41 3.33
C PRO A 128 0.10 -24.56 2.92
N ILE A 129 0.46 -24.67 1.64
CA ILE A 129 1.36 -25.73 1.16
C ILE A 129 2.66 -25.69 1.99
N MET A 130 3.31 -24.53 2.05
CA MET A 130 4.58 -24.38 2.77
C MET A 130 4.47 -24.61 4.28
N TYR A 131 3.38 -24.16 4.90
CA TYR A 131 3.14 -24.37 6.33
C TYR A 131 2.89 -25.85 6.67
N TYR A 132 2.05 -26.53 5.89
CA TYR A 132 1.73 -27.94 6.14
C TYR A 132 2.85 -28.90 5.74
N THR A 133 3.68 -28.57 4.74
CA THR A 133 4.92 -29.31 4.44
C THR A 133 6.05 -29.00 5.44
N ASN A 134 5.82 -28.15 6.44
CA ASN A 134 6.81 -27.73 7.42
C ASN A 134 8.08 -27.12 6.79
N THR A 135 7.92 -26.42 5.67
CA THR A 135 9.03 -25.75 5.00
C THR A 135 9.60 -24.70 5.95
N TRP A 136 10.92 -24.69 6.13
CA TRP A 136 11.66 -23.81 7.05
C TRP A 136 11.35 -23.98 8.55
N GLY A 137 10.74 -25.10 8.96
CA GLY A 137 10.38 -25.32 10.37
C GLY A 137 9.16 -24.50 10.81
N SER A 138 8.29 -24.15 9.84
CA SER A 138 7.18 -23.23 10.03
C SER A 138 6.10 -23.66 11.02
N LYS A 139 5.99 -24.96 11.33
CA LYS A 139 5.02 -25.45 12.32
C LYS A 139 5.36 -25.07 13.76
N ALA A 140 6.56 -24.57 14.02
CA ALA A 140 6.99 -24.15 15.35
C ALA A 140 6.39 -22.80 15.80
N PHE A 141 5.82 -22.02 14.87
CA PHE A 141 5.31 -20.67 15.12
C PHE A 141 3.99 -20.42 14.37
N PRO A 142 3.24 -19.34 14.71
CA PRO A 142 1.98 -19.01 14.07
C PRO A 142 2.09 -18.82 12.54
N LEU A 143 0.94 -18.97 11.85
CA LEU A 143 0.88 -18.91 10.39
C LEU A 143 1.15 -17.51 9.83
N GLY A 144 0.60 -16.46 10.46
CA GLY A 144 0.69 -15.08 9.99
C GLY A 144 0.85 -14.07 11.12
N THR A 145 2.09 -13.77 11.49
CA THR A 145 2.46 -12.65 12.38
C THR A 145 3.69 -11.93 11.83
N THR A 146 3.83 -10.65 12.18
CA THR A 146 5.01 -9.83 11.86
C THR A 146 6.17 -10.06 12.81
N ASP A 147 5.95 -10.79 13.90
CA ASP A 147 6.98 -11.07 14.90
C ASP A 147 8.06 -12.03 14.37
N LEU A 148 9.24 -11.89 14.96
CA LEU A 148 10.41 -12.73 14.68
C LEU A 148 10.46 -13.88 15.67
N TYR A 149 10.80 -15.07 15.18
CA TYR A 149 10.88 -16.28 16.00
C TYR A 149 12.26 -16.91 15.98
N ARG A 150 12.55 -17.67 17.03
CA ARG A 150 13.66 -18.61 17.10
C ARG A 150 13.23 -19.98 16.58
N ALA A 151 14.20 -20.88 16.39
CA ALA A 151 13.94 -22.23 15.91
C ALA A 151 13.08 -23.08 16.87
N ASP A 152 13.01 -22.69 18.15
CA ASP A 152 12.18 -23.31 19.19
C ASP A 152 10.75 -22.75 19.25
N GLY A 153 10.41 -21.75 18.43
CA GLY A 153 9.11 -21.09 18.43
C GLY A 153 8.96 -19.95 19.45
N SER A 154 10.01 -19.63 20.22
CA SER A 154 10.03 -18.46 21.10
C SER A 154 10.24 -17.16 20.31
N LEU A 155 9.79 -16.04 20.86
CA LEU A 155 10.00 -14.72 20.25
C LEU A 155 11.50 -14.39 20.24
N TYR A 156 11.96 -13.83 19.12
CA TYR A 156 13.36 -13.46 18.93
C TYR A 156 13.64 -12.09 19.53
N ASP A 157 14.48 -12.04 20.57
CA ASP A 157 14.92 -10.78 21.15
C ASP A 157 16.10 -10.21 20.34
N ILE A 158 15.83 -9.10 19.65
CA ILE A 158 16.81 -8.42 18.80
C ILE A 158 17.89 -7.72 19.65
N THR A 159 17.55 -7.33 20.88
CA THR A 159 18.48 -6.60 21.78
C THR A 159 19.67 -7.44 22.22
N VAL A 160 19.52 -8.77 22.24
CA VAL A 160 20.61 -9.71 22.60
C VAL A 160 21.68 -9.78 21.51
N VAL A 161 21.30 -9.47 20.27
CA VAL A 161 22.15 -9.65 19.09
C VAL A 161 22.74 -8.32 18.59
N LEU A 162 22.13 -7.21 19.00
CA LEU A 162 22.62 -5.87 18.69
C LEU A 162 23.57 -5.37 19.79
N ASP A 163 24.68 -4.82 19.36
CA ASP A 163 25.59 -4.05 20.22
C ASP A 163 24.97 -2.68 20.58
N GLN A 164 25.56 -1.98 21.56
CA GLN A 164 25.11 -0.65 22.01
C GLN A 164 25.04 0.40 20.87
N ASN A 165 25.78 0.17 19.79
CA ASN A 165 25.79 1.00 18.59
C ASN A 165 24.80 0.51 17.49
N SER A 166 23.84 -0.35 17.83
CA SER A 166 22.91 -1.01 16.89
C SER A 166 23.60 -1.78 15.76
N LYS A 167 24.83 -2.25 16.01
CA LYS A 167 25.58 -3.11 15.09
C LYS A 167 25.36 -4.58 15.45
N LEU A 168 25.33 -5.44 14.43
CA LEU A 168 25.18 -6.87 14.65
C LEU A 168 26.43 -7.44 15.36
N ASN A 169 26.25 -8.03 16.53
CA ASN A 169 27.28 -8.82 17.19
C ASN A 169 27.24 -10.25 16.64
N GLU A 170 28.16 -10.58 15.73
CA GLU A 170 28.20 -11.89 15.07
C GLU A 170 28.39 -13.06 16.03
N THR A 171 29.12 -12.86 17.12
CA THR A 171 29.37 -13.90 18.12
C THR A 171 28.09 -14.21 18.90
N ALA A 172 27.38 -13.16 19.34
CA ALA A 172 26.08 -13.29 19.98
C ALA A 172 25.05 -13.90 19.03
N TYR A 173 25.05 -13.50 17.75
CA TYR A 173 24.16 -14.06 16.74
C TYR A 173 24.35 -15.58 16.53
N LYS A 174 25.61 -16.03 16.42
CA LYS A 174 25.93 -17.46 16.25
C LYS A 174 25.49 -18.29 17.45
N GLN A 175 25.55 -17.72 18.66
CA GLN A 175 25.11 -18.39 19.89
C GLN A 175 23.58 -18.37 20.06
N TYR A 176 22.95 -17.24 19.75
CA TYR A 176 21.51 -17.03 19.92
C TYR A 176 20.68 -17.71 18.82
N GLY A 177 21.27 -17.89 17.64
CA GLY A 177 20.69 -18.63 16.52
C GLY A 177 20.09 -17.74 15.43
N THR A 178 19.74 -18.38 14.32
CA THR A 178 19.19 -17.69 13.15
C THR A 178 17.75 -17.23 13.38
N ILE A 179 17.43 -16.06 12.82
CA ILE A 179 16.08 -15.49 12.85
C ILE A 179 15.17 -16.31 11.93
N ARG A 180 13.96 -16.60 12.39
CA ARG A 180 12.89 -17.24 11.61
C ARG A 180 11.72 -16.29 11.43
N LEU A 181 11.16 -16.28 10.24
CA LEU A 181 9.98 -15.51 9.87
C LEU A 181 8.80 -16.47 9.68
N THR A 182 7.59 -15.98 9.95
CA THR A 182 6.38 -16.71 9.58
C THR A 182 6.30 -16.87 8.06
N VAL A 183 5.66 -17.95 7.60
CA VAL A 183 5.56 -18.25 6.16
C VAL A 183 4.86 -17.11 5.41
N MET A 184 3.78 -16.59 5.99
CA MET A 184 3.03 -15.47 5.41
C MET A 184 3.89 -14.21 5.33
N PHE A 185 4.69 -13.92 6.37
CA PHE A 185 5.56 -12.73 6.37
C PHE A 185 6.70 -12.86 5.36
N ALA A 186 7.34 -14.04 5.27
CA ALA A 186 8.37 -14.31 4.27
C ALA A 186 7.83 -14.20 2.83
N LEU A 187 6.63 -14.76 2.59
CA LEU A 187 5.97 -14.68 1.28
C LEU A 187 5.43 -13.28 0.96
N ALA A 188 5.28 -12.38 1.93
CA ALA A 188 4.97 -10.98 1.66
C ALA A 188 6.19 -10.21 1.13
N TYR A 189 7.41 -10.56 1.54
CA TYR A 189 8.65 -9.92 1.06
C TYR A 189 9.01 -10.32 -0.38
N GLY A 190 8.78 -11.56 -0.79
CA GLY A 190 9.13 -12.01 -2.15
C GLY A 190 8.51 -11.14 -3.26
N PRO A 191 7.18 -10.92 -3.25
CA PRO A 191 6.48 -10.08 -4.21
C PRO A 191 6.92 -8.62 -4.17
N THR A 192 7.32 -8.05 -3.03
CA THR A 192 7.76 -6.65 -2.98
C THR A 192 9.09 -6.46 -3.72
N PHE A 193 10.04 -7.38 -3.57
CA PHE A 193 11.26 -7.39 -4.38
C PHE A 193 10.98 -7.65 -5.86
N ALA A 194 10.07 -8.58 -6.17
CA ALA A 194 9.66 -8.85 -7.55
C ALA A 194 8.95 -7.65 -8.19
N ALA A 195 8.15 -6.90 -7.43
CA ALA A 195 7.44 -5.72 -7.91
C ALA A 195 8.40 -4.61 -8.34
N LEU A 196 9.49 -4.37 -7.59
CA LEU A 196 10.51 -3.38 -7.96
C LEU A 196 11.13 -3.70 -9.33
N THR A 197 11.58 -4.94 -9.51
CA THR A 197 12.16 -5.40 -10.78
C THR A 197 11.11 -5.39 -11.90
N SER A 198 9.88 -5.81 -11.59
CA SER A 198 8.76 -5.81 -12.54
C SER A 198 8.44 -4.41 -13.04
N CYS A 199 8.42 -3.40 -12.17
CA CYS A 199 8.22 -2.00 -12.56
C CYS A 199 9.28 -1.56 -13.58
N ILE A 200 10.56 -1.82 -13.32
CA ILE A 200 11.65 -1.44 -14.22
C ILE A 200 11.49 -2.14 -15.57
N VAL A 201 11.31 -3.46 -15.57
CA VAL A 201 11.18 -4.26 -16.79
C VAL A 201 9.94 -3.85 -17.59
N HIS A 202 8.81 -3.63 -16.91
CA HIS A 202 7.57 -3.19 -17.52
C HIS A 202 7.71 -1.81 -18.16
N THR A 203 8.31 -0.84 -17.46
CA THR A 203 8.56 0.50 -18.00
C THR A 203 9.46 0.44 -19.24
N ILE A 204 10.53 -0.35 -19.21
CA ILE A 204 11.45 -0.48 -20.35
C ILE A 204 10.74 -1.12 -21.56
N LEU A 205 10.04 -2.24 -21.36
CA LEU A 205 9.45 -2.99 -22.47
C LEU A 205 8.25 -2.27 -23.10
N PHE A 206 7.34 -1.73 -22.29
CA PHE A 206 6.09 -1.15 -22.79
C PHE A 206 6.21 0.34 -23.09
N HIS A 207 6.99 1.07 -22.30
CA HIS A 207 7.08 2.53 -22.40
C HIS A 207 8.45 3.02 -22.87
N GLY A 208 9.46 2.16 -23.01
CA GLY A 208 10.82 2.59 -23.39
C GLY A 208 10.89 3.34 -24.72
N LYS A 209 10.16 2.88 -25.75
CA LYS A 209 10.10 3.57 -27.04
C LYS A 209 9.44 4.94 -26.94
N GLU A 210 8.37 5.05 -26.16
CA GLU A 210 7.66 6.31 -25.94
C GLU A 210 8.55 7.28 -25.15
N ILE A 211 9.23 6.81 -24.11
CA ILE A 211 10.15 7.60 -23.29
C ILE A 211 11.28 8.16 -24.16
N ILE A 212 11.93 7.34 -24.98
CA ILE A 212 13.01 7.79 -25.87
C ILE A 212 12.47 8.81 -26.89
N ARG A 213 11.30 8.54 -27.46
CA ARG A 213 10.65 9.46 -28.40
C ARG A 213 10.37 10.80 -27.75
N GLN A 214 9.73 10.81 -26.58
CA GLN A 214 9.41 12.02 -25.83
C GLN A 214 10.66 12.74 -25.34
N PHE A 215 11.72 12.03 -24.96
CA PHE A 215 12.99 12.63 -24.60
C PHE A 215 13.61 13.38 -25.79
N ASN A 216 13.67 12.74 -26.96
CA ASN A 216 14.18 13.38 -28.18
C ASN A 216 13.29 14.53 -28.66
N MET A 217 11.97 14.38 -28.56
CA MET A 217 11.00 15.44 -28.89
C MET A 217 11.12 16.60 -27.92
N SER A 218 11.26 16.38 -26.61
CA SER A 218 11.39 17.45 -25.62
C SER A 218 12.60 18.35 -25.88
N ILE A 219 13.72 17.77 -26.34
CA ILE A 219 14.90 18.53 -26.74
C ILE A 219 14.62 19.41 -27.97
N THR A 220 13.75 18.94 -28.88
CA THR A 220 13.48 19.60 -30.16
C THR A 220 12.30 20.60 -30.08
N GLU A 221 11.23 20.24 -29.36
CA GLU A 221 9.99 21.01 -29.20
C GLU A 221 10.10 22.09 -28.12
N ALA A 222 10.95 21.92 -27.11
CA ALA A 222 11.26 22.99 -26.16
C ALA A 222 11.79 24.26 -26.87
N MET A 223 12.39 24.12 -28.05
CA MET A 223 12.82 25.27 -28.86
C MET A 223 11.67 25.95 -29.63
N ASN A 224 10.52 25.28 -29.82
CA ASN A 224 9.44 25.73 -30.69
C ASN A 224 8.15 26.15 -29.97
N GLU A 225 7.91 25.71 -28.74
CA GLU A 225 6.74 26.12 -27.97
C GLU A 225 6.73 27.62 -27.60
N VAL A 226 5.56 28.25 -27.70
CA VAL A 226 5.35 29.68 -27.39
C VAL A 226 5.69 29.98 -25.92
N HIS A 227 5.32 29.08 -25.00
CA HIS A 227 5.62 29.24 -23.57
C HIS A 227 7.13 29.16 -23.31
N ALA A 228 7.84 28.21 -23.94
CA ALA A 228 9.29 28.10 -23.83
C ALA A 228 10.02 29.32 -24.42
N LYS A 229 9.54 29.87 -25.54
CA LYS A 229 10.06 31.13 -26.13
C LYS A 229 9.83 32.35 -25.22
N LEU A 230 8.67 32.42 -24.56
CA LEU A 230 8.38 33.44 -23.55
C LEU A 230 9.25 33.29 -22.30
N MET A 231 9.51 32.05 -21.88
CA MET A 231 10.33 31.74 -20.71
C MET A 231 11.83 31.94 -20.97
N ALA A 232 12.31 31.77 -22.20
CA ALA A 232 13.69 32.03 -22.61
C ALA A 232 14.12 33.50 -22.44
N ARG A 233 13.18 34.42 -22.20
CA ARG A 233 13.48 35.81 -21.84
C ARG A 233 14.01 35.96 -20.42
N TYR A 234 13.74 35.00 -19.55
CA TYR A 234 14.24 34.95 -18.18
C TYR A 234 15.52 34.13 -18.14
N GLY A 235 16.51 34.59 -17.38
CA GLY A 235 17.74 33.80 -17.16
C GLY A 235 17.42 32.49 -16.46
N GLU A 236 18.08 31.41 -16.86
CA GLU A 236 17.95 30.12 -16.21
C GLU A 236 18.38 30.21 -14.74
N ALA A 237 17.68 29.50 -13.86
CA ALA A 237 18.07 29.44 -12.46
C ALA A 237 19.46 28.77 -12.36
N PRO A 238 20.37 29.27 -11.51
CA PRO A 238 21.70 28.68 -11.37
C PRO A 238 21.61 27.20 -10.97
N GLU A 239 22.41 26.34 -11.61
CA GLU A 239 22.39 24.89 -11.35
C GLU A 239 22.60 24.54 -9.86
N TRP A 240 23.36 25.37 -9.13
CA TRP A 240 23.61 25.19 -7.71
C TRP A 240 22.35 25.23 -6.84
N TRP A 241 21.26 25.90 -7.27
CA TRP A 241 19.99 25.88 -6.55
C TRP A 241 19.41 24.47 -6.55
N TYR A 242 19.42 23.80 -7.70
CA TYR A 242 18.96 22.43 -7.84
C TYR A 242 19.85 21.45 -7.08
N THR A 243 21.18 21.65 -7.12
CA THR A 243 22.13 20.82 -6.36
C THR A 243 21.89 20.94 -4.86
N ILE A 244 21.69 22.15 -4.32
CA ILE A 244 21.39 22.35 -2.90
C ILE A 244 20.07 21.67 -2.51
N VAL A 245 19.00 21.88 -3.28
CA VAL A 245 17.70 21.24 -2.98
C VAL A 245 17.82 19.72 -3.03
N PHE A 246 18.56 19.17 -3.99
CA PHE A 246 18.83 17.74 -4.06
C PHE A 246 19.62 17.24 -2.83
N CYS A 247 20.73 17.90 -2.48
CA CYS A 247 21.54 17.51 -1.32
C CYS A 247 20.77 17.63 0.00
N VAL A 248 19.95 18.68 0.17
CA VAL A 248 19.08 18.83 1.35
C VAL A 248 18.05 17.72 1.42
N ASN A 249 17.37 17.41 0.31
CA ASN A 249 16.41 16.30 0.29
C ASN A 249 17.07 14.94 0.58
N VAL A 250 18.25 14.68 0.02
CA VAL A 250 19.00 13.44 0.30
C VAL A 250 19.44 13.40 1.76
N PHE A 251 19.97 14.49 2.29
CA PHE A 251 20.37 14.58 3.70
C PHE A 251 19.19 14.33 4.63
N VAL A 252 18.04 14.98 4.40
CA VAL A 252 16.82 14.76 5.18
C VAL A 252 16.29 13.34 5.03
N ALA A 253 16.39 12.73 3.86
CA ALA A 253 15.95 11.35 3.64
C ALA A 253 16.87 10.31 4.29
N CYS A 254 18.16 10.63 4.49
CA CYS A 254 19.14 9.76 5.15
C CYS A 254 19.19 9.94 6.68
N LEU A 255 18.53 10.97 7.22
CA LEU A 255 18.44 11.26 8.65
C LEU A 255 17.27 10.50 9.28
#